data_AF-A0A8D0GNC8-F1
#
_entry.id   AF-A0A8D0GNC8-F1
#
_cell.length_a   1.000
_cell.length_b   1.000
_cell.length_c   1.000
_cell.angle_alpha   90.00
_cell.angle_beta   90.00
_cell.angle_gamma   90.00
#
_symmetry.space_group_name_H-M   'P 1'
#
loop_
_entity.id
_entity.type
_entity.pdbx_description
1 polymer ?
#
loop_
_entity_poly.entity_id
_entity_poly.type
_entity_poly.pdbx_seq_one_letter_code
_entity_poly.pdbx_strand_id
1 'polypeptide(L)'
;MGFVGWTSYVILLIIKSHSNLVGSIQNNNKRSISLLQYGFSAVGALITFFLLIQSCPWTYYVYCLLPVPVWYAVVKEFSIIQDVIMFFWAFPLAKSIGFLFIYTLGIEIIVFSFFYRFTLTVGLIAFSAWPLVTSLWTRAKITTLNWTLSCLLLAIFPLMPVVGRDANISLVITAGLLTFLISSFCLAYLWKSKHKYVHNKDLAIYLFQMLSIALSTYVVNSTHSSLLRKQGLPVVNQIVSWTTLASSLVAPLLSPTFLFQRLLSIFLSLMATYLLLSTGYEALFPLALTALMFAWINMEQETQHLRGVSLKSKLTVLSFSYSTDITQFRQLHLDDIRRSFFFVFFILAAFFGTGNIASVNSFDPASVYCFLTVFSPFLMGGLLMWKIVIPFVLVSCAFEAVQVTTQLSSKSLFLIVLVISDIMALHFFFLVKDYGSWLDIGTR
;
A
#
# COMPACT_ATOMS: atom_id res chain seq x y z
N MET A 1 19.34 16.38 -9.96
CA MET A 1 18.82 16.94 -11.24
C MET A 1 17.93 15.99 -12.03
N GLY A 2 18.36 14.75 -12.34
CA GLY A 2 17.53 13.80 -13.09
C GLY A 2 16.23 13.44 -12.37
N PHE A 3 16.34 13.11 -11.08
CA PHE A 3 15.20 12.73 -10.25
C PHE A 3 14.18 13.88 -10.07
N VAL A 4 14.65 15.11 -9.83
CA VAL A 4 13.79 16.31 -9.79
C VAL A 4 13.10 16.56 -11.13
N GLY A 5 13.82 16.45 -12.25
CA GLY A 5 13.23 16.59 -13.59
C GLY A 5 12.18 15.52 -13.88
N TRP A 6 12.40 14.29 -13.42
CA TRP A 6 11.44 13.19 -13.56
C TRP A 6 10.16 13.46 -12.77
N THR A 7 10.30 13.86 -11.49
CA THR A 7 9.12 14.21 -10.67
C THR A 7 8.30 15.36 -11.26
N SER A 8 8.96 16.42 -11.76
CA SER A 8 8.26 17.54 -12.39
C SER A 8 7.57 17.13 -13.69
N TYR A 9 8.19 16.26 -14.49
CA TYR A 9 7.57 15.69 -15.69
C TYR A 9 6.30 14.90 -15.37
N VAL A 10 6.35 14.03 -14.36
CA VAL A 10 5.18 13.24 -13.94
C VAL A 10 4.06 14.14 -13.43
N ILE A 11 4.37 15.17 -12.63
CA ILE A 11 3.38 16.15 -12.17
C ILE A 11 2.72 16.85 -13.37
N LEU A 12 3.49 17.24 -14.38
CA LEU A 12 2.95 17.85 -15.60
C LEU A 12 2.04 16.88 -16.37
N LEU A 13 2.38 15.60 -16.47
CA LEU A 13 1.53 14.60 -17.09
C LEU A 13 0.18 14.44 -16.36
N ILE A 14 0.19 14.47 -15.03
CA ILE A 14 -1.04 14.41 -14.22
C ILE A 14 -1.90 15.64 -14.52
N ILE A 15 -1.31 16.84 -14.48
CA ILE A 15 -2.05 18.09 -14.71
C ILE A 15 -2.61 18.11 -16.14
N LYS A 16 -1.80 17.75 -17.14
CA LYS A 16 -2.21 17.75 -18.56
C LYS A 16 -3.33 16.75 -18.86
N SER A 17 -3.34 15.61 -18.20
CA SER A 17 -4.35 14.57 -18.43
C SER A 17 -5.69 14.86 -17.74
N HIS A 18 -5.70 15.67 -16.69
CA HIS A 18 -6.91 15.93 -15.88
C HIS A 18 -7.42 17.35 -15.92
N SER A 19 -6.62 18.29 -16.41
CA SER A 19 -7.11 19.61 -16.74
C SER A 19 -7.69 19.59 -18.15
N ASN A 20 -8.92 20.09 -18.32
CA ASN A 20 -9.52 20.33 -19.65
C ASN A 20 -8.78 21.47 -20.43
N LEU A 21 -7.52 21.76 -20.10
CA LEU A 21 -6.70 22.81 -20.72
C LEU A 21 -6.15 22.42 -22.11
N VAL A 22 -6.52 21.25 -22.64
CA VAL A 22 -6.02 20.74 -23.93
C VAL A 22 -6.58 21.52 -25.15
N GLY A 23 -7.51 22.45 -24.95
CA GLY A 23 -8.32 23.02 -26.04
C GLY A 23 -7.71 24.11 -26.94
N SER A 24 -6.76 24.96 -26.54
CA SER A 24 -6.58 26.24 -27.28
C SER A 24 -5.17 26.66 -27.73
N ILE A 25 -4.08 25.98 -27.38
CA ILE A 25 -2.72 26.60 -27.48
C ILE A 25 -1.79 25.94 -28.52
N GLN A 26 -2.21 24.85 -29.17
CA GLN A 26 -1.29 24.02 -29.99
C GLN A 26 -0.80 24.68 -31.29
N ASN A 27 -1.39 25.80 -31.74
CA ASN A 27 -1.05 26.41 -33.03
C ASN A 27 0.04 27.50 -33.01
N ASN A 28 0.35 28.14 -31.87
CA ASN A 28 1.23 29.33 -31.88
C ASN A 28 2.71 29.09 -31.50
N ASN A 29 3.13 27.88 -31.11
CA ASN A 29 4.42 27.69 -30.43
C ASN A 29 5.51 26.89 -31.19
N LYS A 30 5.30 26.56 -32.48
CA LYS A 30 6.22 25.69 -33.25
C LYS A 30 7.67 26.21 -33.34
N ARG A 31 7.87 27.54 -33.43
CA ARG A 31 9.20 28.16 -33.53
C ARG A 31 9.96 28.20 -32.20
N SER A 32 9.24 28.28 -31.08
CA SER A 32 9.83 28.22 -29.73
C SER A 32 10.28 26.80 -29.38
N ILE A 33 9.47 25.80 -29.75
CA ILE A 33 9.77 24.38 -29.52
C ILE A 33 11.03 23.95 -30.30
N SER A 34 11.22 24.40 -31.54
CA SER A 34 12.40 24.04 -32.32
C SER A 34 13.69 24.65 -31.76
N LEU A 35 13.67 25.92 -31.32
CA LEU A 35 14.80 26.54 -30.63
C LEU A 35 15.16 25.81 -29.33
N LEU A 36 14.15 25.42 -28.55
CA LEU A 36 14.35 24.65 -27.32
C LEU A 36 15.03 23.30 -27.61
N GLN A 37 14.59 22.60 -28.66
CA GLN A 37 15.15 21.31 -29.07
C GLN A 37 16.63 21.43 -29.47
N TYR A 38 17.00 22.47 -30.23
CA TYR A 38 18.40 22.73 -30.58
C TYR A 38 19.25 23.06 -29.34
N GLY A 39 18.70 23.84 -28.40
CA GLY A 39 19.38 24.17 -27.14
C GLY A 39 19.69 22.95 -26.28
N PHE A 40 18.70 22.08 -26.03
CA PHE A 40 18.92 20.85 -25.25
C PHE A 40 19.82 19.84 -25.99
N SER A 41 19.76 19.78 -27.32
CA SER A 41 20.68 18.98 -28.12
C SER A 41 22.13 19.46 -27.99
N ALA A 42 22.35 20.78 -28.03
CA ALA A 42 23.67 21.38 -27.81
C ALA A 42 24.21 21.09 -26.40
N VAL A 43 23.37 21.19 -25.37
CA VAL A 43 23.74 20.82 -23.99
C VAL A 43 24.12 19.33 -23.91
N GLY A 44 23.35 18.45 -24.52
CA GLY A 44 23.67 17.02 -24.61
C GLY A 44 25.02 16.77 -25.28
N ALA A 45 25.28 17.44 -26.42
CA ALA A 45 26.54 17.34 -27.15
C ALA A 45 27.74 17.90 -26.34
N LEU A 46 27.55 18.97 -25.58
CA LEU A 46 28.58 19.49 -24.69
C LEU A 46 28.92 18.50 -23.56
N ILE A 47 27.91 17.87 -22.96
CA ILE A 47 28.11 16.86 -21.92
C ILE A 47 28.83 15.63 -22.49
N THR A 48 28.45 15.12 -23.66
CA THR A 48 29.15 13.99 -24.28
C THR A 48 30.58 14.34 -24.63
N PHE A 49 30.82 15.51 -25.20
CA PHE A 49 32.17 15.98 -25.53
C PHE A 49 33.05 16.10 -24.29
N PHE A 50 32.51 16.65 -23.19
CA PHE A 50 33.22 16.74 -21.91
C PHE A 50 33.60 15.36 -21.34
N LEU A 51 32.66 14.40 -21.36
CA LEU A 51 32.91 13.03 -20.87
C LEU A 51 33.89 12.27 -21.78
N LEU A 52 33.90 12.57 -23.08
CA LEU A 52 34.86 12.02 -24.03
C LEU A 52 36.27 12.52 -23.73
N ILE A 53 36.43 13.83 -23.48
CA ILE A 53 37.73 14.41 -23.08
C ILE A 53 38.24 13.75 -21.79
N GLN A 54 37.36 13.53 -20.81
CA GLN A 54 37.73 12.90 -19.54
C GLN A 54 37.93 11.38 -19.61
N SER A 55 37.70 10.74 -20.77
CA SER A 55 37.82 9.28 -20.94
C SER A 55 37.01 8.48 -19.91
N CYS A 56 35.81 8.96 -19.57
CA CYS A 56 34.97 8.34 -18.55
C CYS A 56 34.35 7.00 -19.02
N PRO A 57 34.08 6.05 -18.11
CA PRO A 57 33.31 4.85 -18.42
C PRO A 57 31.91 5.14 -18.95
N TRP A 58 31.35 4.21 -19.75
CA TRP A 58 30.04 4.37 -20.40
C TRP A 58 28.87 4.63 -19.43
N THR A 59 28.95 4.16 -18.19
CA THR A 59 27.93 4.39 -17.14
C THR A 59 27.70 5.86 -16.83
N TYR A 60 28.76 6.69 -16.89
CA TYR A 60 28.66 8.13 -16.67
C TYR A 60 27.88 8.84 -17.77
N TYR A 61 27.97 8.36 -19.01
CA TYR A 61 27.19 8.92 -20.13
C TYR A 61 25.70 8.73 -19.89
N VAL A 62 25.28 7.52 -19.48
CA VAL A 62 23.88 7.24 -19.17
C VAL A 62 23.39 8.16 -18.04
N TYR A 63 24.16 8.27 -16.96
CA TYR A 63 23.78 9.09 -15.81
C TYR A 63 23.70 10.59 -16.13
N CYS A 64 24.69 11.15 -16.82
CA CYS A 64 24.76 12.58 -17.11
C CYS A 64 23.84 13.03 -18.25
N LEU A 65 23.53 12.15 -19.22
CA LEU A 65 22.63 12.49 -20.32
C LEU A 65 21.15 12.34 -19.97
N LEU A 66 20.77 11.42 -19.09
CA LEU A 66 19.37 11.15 -18.75
C LEU A 66 18.57 12.40 -18.32
N PRO A 67 19.11 13.37 -17.55
CA PRO A 67 18.41 14.60 -17.22
C PRO A 67 18.05 15.47 -18.45
N VAL A 68 18.83 15.43 -19.53
CA VAL A 68 18.66 16.32 -20.70
C VAL A 68 17.31 16.10 -21.40
N PRO A 69 16.93 14.89 -21.86
CA PRO A 69 15.64 14.67 -22.50
C PRO A 69 14.47 14.85 -21.54
N VAL A 70 14.66 14.54 -20.25
CA VAL A 70 13.62 14.71 -19.22
C VAL A 70 13.29 16.19 -19.01
N TRP A 71 14.30 17.04 -18.82
CA TRP A 71 14.10 18.48 -18.67
C TRP A 71 13.61 19.14 -19.96
N TYR A 72 14.02 18.65 -21.12
CA TYR A 72 13.42 19.08 -22.39
C TYR A 72 11.90 18.83 -22.42
N ALA A 73 11.45 17.64 -21.99
CA ALA A 73 10.04 17.30 -21.93
C ALA A 73 9.25 18.18 -20.94
N VAL A 74 9.86 18.55 -19.81
CA VAL A 74 9.27 19.49 -18.82
C VAL A 74 9.10 20.88 -19.42
N VAL A 75 10.18 21.44 -19.98
CA VAL A 75 10.18 22.83 -20.49
C VAL A 75 9.35 22.96 -21.76
N LYS A 76 9.20 21.89 -22.56
CA LYS A 76 8.29 21.87 -23.71
C LYS A 76 6.84 22.21 -23.32
N GLU A 77 6.43 21.87 -22.10
CA GLU A 77 5.07 22.10 -21.59
C GLU A 77 4.99 23.36 -20.69
N PHE A 78 5.87 24.34 -20.90
CA PHE A 78 5.97 25.55 -20.07
C PHE A 78 4.66 26.34 -19.92
N SER A 79 3.78 26.33 -20.92
CA SER A 79 2.47 27.00 -20.81
C SER A 79 1.62 26.41 -19.69
N ILE A 80 1.64 25.09 -19.50
CA ILE A 80 0.90 24.42 -18.42
C ILE A 80 1.48 24.83 -17.06
N ILE A 81 2.81 24.99 -16.96
CA ILE A 81 3.46 25.48 -15.74
C ILE A 81 2.97 26.90 -15.41
N GLN A 82 2.87 27.78 -16.41
CA GLN A 82 2.35 29.13 -16.22
C GLN A 82 0.90 29.12 -15.73
N ASP A 83 0.04 28.29 -16.32
CA ASP A 83 -1.36 28.17 -15.93
C ASP A 83 -1.51 27.66 -14.48
N VAL A 84 -0.69 26.70 -14.07
CA VAL A 84 -0.65 26.18 -12.69
C VAL A 84 -0.19 27.24 -11.70
N ILE A 85 0.84 28.01 -12.05
CA ILE A 85 1.33 29.11 -11.22
C ILE A 85 0.22 30.15 -11.06
N MET A 86 -0.41 30.59 -12.15
CA MET A 86 -1.52 31.54 -12.11
C MET A 86 -2.70 31.03 -11.26
N PHE A 87 -3.04 29.75 -11.38
CA PHE A 87 -4.07 29.12 -10.55
C PHE A 87 -3.70 29.11 -9.06
N PHE A 88 -2.42 28.85 -8.74
CA PHE A 88 -1.93 28.86 -7.36
C PHE A 88 -1.99 30.27 -6.74
N TRP A 89 -1.68 31.30 -7.52
CA TRP A 89 -1.78 32.70 -7.10
C TRP A 89 -3.22 33.19 -6.97
N ALA A 90 -4.17 32.63 -7.74
CA ALA A 90 -5.59 32.97 -7.67
C ALA A 90 -6.29 32.34 -6.45
N PHE A 91 -5.74 31.27 -5.87
CA PHE A 91 -6.30 30.61 -4.69
C PHE A 91 -5.96 31.38 -3.40
N PRO A 92 -6.84 31.39 -2.37
CA PRO A 92 -6.53 32.02 -1.10
C PRO A 92 -5.24 31.44 -0.49
N LEU A 93 -4.20 32.27 -0.42
CA LEU A 93 -2.85 31.94 0.04
C LEU A 93 -2.85 31.11 1.33
N ALA A 94 -3.67 31.48 2.32
CA ALA A 94 -3.75 30.77 3.60
C ALA A 94 -4.19 29.30 3.47
N LYS A 95 -5.17 28.99 2.60
CA LYS A 95 -5.62 27.59 2.39
C LYS A 95 -4.59 26.79 1.60
N SER A 96 -3.92 27.43 0.64
CA SER A 96 -2.88 26.79 -0.17
C SER A 96 -1.64 26.44 0.65
N ILE A 97 -1.18 27.39 1.48
CA ILE A 97 -0.06 27.18 2.42
C ILE A 97 -0.41 26.10 3.44
N GLY A 98 -1.62 26.12 4.00
CA GLY A 98 -2.08 25.10 4.93
C GLY A 98 -2.09 23.69 4.32
N PHE A 99 -2.54 23.56 3.06
CA PHE A 99 -2.49 22.29 2.33
C PHE A 99 -1.05 21.82 2.14
N LEU A 100 -0.16 22.65 1.60
CA LEU A 100 1.25 22.29 1.41
C LEU A 100 1.94 21.91 2.72
N PHE A 101 1.66 22.62 3.81
CA PHE A 101 2.20 22.31 5.13
C PHE A 101 1.76 20.93 5.64
N ILE A 102 0.48 20.59 5.49
CA ILE A 102 -0.04 19.27 5.90
C ILE A 102 0.61 18.14 5.08
N TYR A 103 0.76 18.31 3.77
CA TYR A 103 1.38 17.29 2.92
C TYR A 103 2.87 17.12 3.18
N THR A 104 3.61 18.22 3.36
CA THR A 104 5.03 18.16 3.72
C THR A 104 5.23 17.48 5.07
N LEU A 105 4.46 17.86 6.10
CA LEU A 105 4.47 17.19 7.40
C LEU A 105 4.13 15.69 7.27
N GLY A 106 3.15 15.33 6.45
CA GLY A 106 2.80 13.94 6.17
C GLY A 106 3.96 13.15 5.55
N ILE A 107 4.66 13.72 4.57
CA ILE A 107 5.84 13.09 3.95
C ILE A 107 6.98 12.98 4.97
N GLU A 108 7.20 13.99 5.80
CA GLU A 108 8.19 13.94 6.87
C GLU A 108 7.90 12.81 7.87
N ILE A 109 6.65 12.65 8.32
CA ILE A 109 6.26 11.52 9.20
C ILE A 109 6.59 10.18 8.54
N ILE A 110 6.30 10.05 7.25
CA ILE A 110 6.61 8.86 6.46
C ILE A 110 8.12 8.62 6.41
N VAL A 111 8.93 9.63 6.10
CA VAL A 111 10.39 9.51 6.07
C VAL A 111 10.94 9.14 7.44
N PHE A 112 10.48 9.83 8.50
CA PHE A 112 10.89 9.54 9.87
C PHE A 112 10.52 8.12 10.32
N SER A 113 9.48 7.50 9.73
CA SER A 113 9.12 6.11 10.05
C SER A 113 10.18 5.08 9.69
N PHE A 114 11.07 5.39 8.75
CA PHE A 114 12.21 4.53 8.41
C PHE A 114 13.28 4.55 9.50
N PHE A 115 13.35 5.61 10.29
CA PHE A 115 14.25 5.71 11.45
C PHE A 115 13.56 5.23 12.72
N TYR A 116 12.33 5.69 12.97
CA TYR A 116 11.61 5.43 14.20
C TYR A 116 10.20 4.92 13.94
N ARG A 117 9.98 3.63 14.20
CA ARG A 117 8.67 2.97 13.97
C ARG A 117 7.50 3.65 14.68
N PHE A 118 7.71 4.27 15.84
CA PHE A 118 6.63 4.93 16.59
C PHE A 118 6.00 6.12 15.84
N THR A 119 6.66 6.71 14.83
CA THR A 119 6.04 7.80 14.07
C THR A 119 4.83 7.34 13.26
N LEU A 120 4.74 6.04 12.91
CA LEU A 120 3.55 5.46 12.30
C LEU A 120 2.36 5.48 13.26
N THR A 121 2.59 5.29 14.55
CA THR A 121 1.56 5.48 15.59
C THR A 121 1.05 6.92 15.59
N VAL A 122 1.95 7.91 15.50
CA VAL A 122 1.58 9.32 15.42
C VAL A 122 0.75 9.60 14.15
N GLY A 123 1.16 9.06 13.01
CA GLY A 123 0.42 9.17 11.75
C GLY A 123 -0.97 8.54 11.80
N LEU A 124 -1.09 7.34 12.40
CA LEU A 124 -2.38 6.64 12.58
C LEU A 124 -3.31 7.39 13.54
N ILE A 125 -2.78 7.98 14.61
CA ILE A 125 -3.55 8.85 15.51
C ILE A 125 -4.02 10.10 14.76
N ALA A 126 -3.17 10.74 13.95
CA ALA A 126 -3.57 11.87 13.12
C ALA A 126 -4.69 11.50 12.13
N PHE A 127 -4.61 10.32 11.50
CA PHE A 127 -5.66 9.79 10.62
C PHE A 127 -6.96 9.50 11.36
N SER A 128 -6.89 9.07 12.61
CA SER A 128 -8.09 8.86 13.44
C SER A 128 -8.88 10.16 13.64
N ALA A 129 -8.21 11.32 13.65
CA ALA A 129 -8.86 12.62 13.80
C ALA A 129 -9.51 13.18 12.52
N TRP A 130 -9.18 12.64 11.33
CA TRP A 130 -9.71 13.15 10.05
C TRP A 130 -11.26 13.21 9.97
N PRO A 131 -12.02 12.20 10.42
CA PRO A 131 -13.48 12.26 10.39
C PRO A 131 -14.07 13.30 11.34
N LEU A 132 -13.34 13.73 12.38
CA LEU A 132 -13.77 14.74 13.34
C LEU A 132 -13.69 16.14 12.74
N VAL A 133 -12.70 16.38 11.88
CA VAL A 133 -12.50 17.65 11.18
C VAL A 133 -13.49 17.82 10.01
N THR A 134 -14.02 16.71 9.50
CA THR A 134 -14.98 16.70 8.39
C THR A 134 -16.41 16.53 8.88
N SER A 135 -17.40 16.91 8.06
CA SER A 135 -18.84 16.70 8.37
C SER A 135 -19.28 15.22 8.40
N LEU A 136 -18.33 14.27 8.35
CA LEU A 136 -18.55 12.83 8.43
C LEU A 136 -18.99 12.42 9.85
N TRP A 137 -18.44 13.06 10.89
CA TRP A 137 -18.77 12.76 12.28
C TRP A 137 -20.27 12.89 12.58
N THR A 138 -20.94 13.91 12.03
CA THR A 138 -22.36 14.18 12.34
C THR A 138 -23.31 13.24 11.59
N ARG A 139 -22.95 12.82 10.37
CA ARG A 139 -23.85 12.05 9.49
C ARG A 139 -23.65 10.54 9.54
N ALA A 140 -22.42 10.07 9.80
CA ALA A 140 -22.06 8.65 9.73
C ALA A 140 -21.32 8.19 11.00
N LYS A 141 -21.99 8.25 12.15
CA LYS A 141 -21.38 7.97 13.48
C LYS A 141 -20.77 6.58 13.60
N ILE A 142 -21.41 5.56 13.03
CA ILE A 142 -20.95 4.17 13.15
C ILE A 142 -19.68 3.93 12.32
N THR A 143 -19.65 4.43 11.07
CA THR A 143 -18.48 4.26 10.18
C THR A 143 -17.27 5.05 10.68
N THR A 144 -17.50 6.26 11.19
CA THR A 144 -16.45 7.09 11.82
C THR A 144 -15.93 6.47 13.11
N LEU A 145 -16.79 5.90 13.96
CA LEU A 145 -16.37 5.13 15.13
C LEU A 145 -15.54 3.91 14.73
N ASN A 146 -15.95 3.17 13.70
CA ASN A 146 -15.22 2.01 13.22
C ASN A 146 -13.83 2.40 12.66
N TRP A 147 -13.74 3.50 11.91
CA TRP A 147 -12.46 4.05 11.43
C TRP A 147 -11.54 4.44 12.58
N THR A 148 -12.03 5.25 13.53
CA THR A 148 -11.23 5.72 14.67
C THR A 148 -10.71 4.55 15.51
N LEU A 149 -11.57 3.59 15.86
CA LEU A 149 -11.16 2.38 16.58
C LEU A 149 -10.14 1.56 15.80
N SER A 150 -10.33 1.37 14.50
CA SER A 150 -9.40 0.59 13.67
C SER A 150 -8.04 1.29 13.53
N CYS A 151 -8.01 2.61 13.39
CA CYS A 151 -6.77 3.39 13.39
C CYS A 151 -6.01 3.25 14.71
N LEU A 152 -6.71 3.41 15.84
CA LEU A 152 -6.12 3.32 17.18
C LEU A 152 -5.63 1.90 17.47
N LEU A 153 -6.38 0.86 17.07
CA LEU A 153 -5.96 -0.53 17.20
C LEU A 153 -4.67 -0.80 16.43
N LEU A 154 -4.58 -0.34 15.18
CA LEU A 154 -3.39 -0.52 14.36
C LEU A 154 -2.19 0.28 14.91
N ALA A 155 -2.44 1.43 15.55
CA ALA A 155 -1.41 2.30 16.12
C ALA A 155 -0.63 1.67 17.29
N ILE A 156 -1.15 0.59 17.89
CA ILE A 156 -0.46 -0.16 18.95
C ILE A 156 0.74 -0.92 18.38
N PHE A 157 0.65 -1.46 17.17
CA PHE A 157 1.64 -2.39 16.63
C PHE A 157 3.04 -1.76 16.42
N PRO A 158 3.19 -0.54 15.88
CA PRO A 158 4.50 0.09 15.75
C PRO A 158 5.20 0.38 17.10
N LEU A 159 4.46 0.42 18.22
CA LEU A 159 5.01 0.56 19.57
C LEU A 159 5.48 -0.77 20.18
N MET A 160 5.01 -1.89 19.64
CA MET A 160 5.35 -3.22 20.15
C MET A 160 6.83 -3.56 19.84
N PRO A 161 7.48 -4.36 20.72
CA PRO A 161 8.88 -4.77 20.51
C PRO A 161 9.03 -5.55 19.20
N VAL A 162 10.17 -5.44 18.51
CA VAL A 162 10.41 -6.18 17.25
C VAL A 162 10.09 -7.67 17.44
N VAL A 163 9.33 -8.24 16.49
CA VAL A 163 9.05 -9.68 16.41
C VAL A 163 10.35 -10.49 16.50
N GLY A 164 10.30 -11.61 17.22
CA GLY A 164 11.41 -12.58 17.28
C GLY A 164 12.22 -12.56 18.57
N ARG A 165 11.88 -11.73 19.56
CA ARG A 165 12.51 -11.79 20.90
C ARG A 165 11.95 -12.92 21.77
N ASP A 166 10.61 -13.00 21.87
CA ASP A 166 9.91 -14.02 22.66
C ASP A 166 8.72 -14.57 21.89
N ALA A 167 8.68 -15.89 21.70
CA ALA A 167 7.55 -16.56 21.07
C ALA A 167 6.39 -16.66 22.07
N ASN A 168 5.20 -16.20 21.66
CA ASN A 168 3.98 -16.31 22.45
C ASN A 168 2.84 -16.85 21.58
N ILE A 169 2.71 -18.17 21.57
CA ILE A 169 1.77 -18.87 20.70
C ILE A 169 0.33 -18.76 21.18
N SER A 170 0.11 -18.45 22.47
CA SER A 170 -1.22 -18.12 22.95
C SER A 170 -1.81 -16.95 22.15
N LEU A 171 -1.01 -15.94 21.81
CA LEU A 171 -1.45 -14.83 20.97
C LEU A 171 -1.77 -15.28 19.53
N VAL A 172 -0.97 -16.18 18.95
CA VAL A 172 -1.23 -16.74 17.62
C VAL A 172 -2.54 -17.53 17.60
N ILE A 173 -2.80 -18.34 18.65
CA ILE A 173 -4.05 -19.07 18.80
C ILE A 173 -5.23 -18.11 18.95
N THR A 174 -5.10 -17.05 19.76
CA THR A 174 -6.16 -16.04 19.89
C THR A 174 -6.44 -15.33 18.56
N ALA A 175 -5.42 -15.06 17.75
CA ALA A 175 -5.61 -14.48 16.43
C ALA A 175 -6.39 -15.43 15.51
N GLY A 176 -6.01 -16.71 15.47
CA GLY A 176 -6.73 -17.74 14.70
C GLY A 176 -8.18 -17.92 15.13
N LEU A 177 -8.45 -17.94 16.43
CA LEU A 177 -9.81 -17.99 16.99
C LEU A 177 -10.62 -16.74 16.64
N LEU A 178 -10.04 -15.55 16.78
CA LEU A 178 -10.71 -14.29 16.41
C LEU A 178 -11.04 -14.24 14.91
N THR A 179 -10.10 -14.62 14.04
CA THR A 179 -10.36 -14.73 12.60
C THR A 179 -11.49 -15.73 12.32
N PHE A 180 -11.49 -16.89 12.97
CA PHE A 180 -12.56 -17.88 12.80
C PHE A 180 -13.93 -17.33 13.23
N LEU A 181 -14.02 -16.65 14.38
CA LEU A 181 -15.27 -16.05 14.87
C LEU A 181 -15.78 -14.93 13.96
N ILE A 182 -14.90 -14.03 13.51
CA ILE A 182 -15.26 -12.95 12.58
C ILE A 182 -15.74 -13.54 11.25
N SER A 183 -15.04 -14.56 10.73
CA SER A 183 -15.41 -15.21 9.47
C SER A 183 -16.76 -15.93 9.54
N SER A 184 -17.06 -16.59 10.67
CA SER A 184 -18.35 -17.24 10.89
C SER A 184 -19.49 -16.22 10.95
N PHE A 185 -19.27 -15.07 11.62
CA PHE A 185 -20.24 -13.98 11.66
C PHE A 185 -20.50 -13.39 10.26
N CYS A 186 -19.44 -13.13 9.49
CA CYS A 186 -19.56 -12.67 8.11
C CYS A 186 -20.30 -13.68 7.23
N LEU A 187 -20.01 -14.98 7.37
CA LEU A 187 -20.70 -16.03 6.63
C LEU A 187 -22.18 -16.11 7.02
N ALA A 188 -22.51 -16.02 8.31
CA ALA A 188 -23.90 -16.02 8.79
C ALA A 188 -24.68 -14.81 8.25
N TYR A 189 -24.05 -13.64 8.18
CA TYR A 189 -24.62 -12.45 7.56
C TYR A 189 -24.89 -12.65 6.06
N LEU A 190 -23.92 -13.19 5.32
CA LEU A 190 -24.07 -13.51 3.89
C LEU A 190 -25.15 -14.57 3.66
N TRP A 191 -25.23 -15.59 4.52
CA TRP A 191 -26.25 -16.63 4.48
C TRP A 191 -27.64 -16.06 4.73
N LYS A 192 -27.80 -15.15 5.70
CA LYS A 192 -29.09 -14.50 5.98
C LYS A 192 -29.53 -13.59 4.82
N SER A 193 -28.59 -13.00 4.10
CA SER A 193 -28.85 -12.19 2.89
C SER A 193 -29.21 -13.02 1.64
N LYS A 194 -29.54 -14.31 1.79
CA LYS A 194 -29.65 -15.39 0.78
C LYS A 194 -30.45 -15.12 -0.50
N HIS A 195 -31.22 -14.04 -0.62
CA HIS A 195 -32.24 -13.95 -1.67
C HIS A 195 -31.82 -13.28 -2.99
N LYS A 196 -30.58 -12.81 -3.20
CA LYS A 196 -30.22 -12.19 -4.50
C LYS A 196 -28.84 -12.46 -5.11
N TYR A 197 -27.78 -12.88 -4.38
CA TYR A 197 -26.40 -12.78 -4.94
C TYR A 197 -25.35 -13.84 -4.51
N VAL A 198 -25.70 -14.95 -3.84
CA VAL A 198 -24.70 -15.94 -3.35
C VAL A 198 -24.99 -17.33 -3.90
N HIS A 199 -24.04 -17.94 -4.61
CA HIS A 199 -24.18 -19.30 -5.12
C HIS A 199 -23.69 -20.33 -4.09
N ASN A 200 -24.25 -21.54 -4.10
CA ASN A 200 -23.86 -22.60 -3.14
C ASN A 200 -22.36 -22.98 -3.26
N LYS A 201 -21.78 -22.85 -4.45
CA LYS A 201 -20.34 -23.07 -4.69
C LYS A 201 -19.47 -22.07 -3.93
N ASP A 202 -19.90 -20.81 -3.84
CA ASP A 202 -19.15 -19.75 -3.16
C ASP A 202 -19.08 -20.03 -1.65
N LEU A 203 -20.18 -20.50 -1.06
CA LEU A 203 -20.24 -20.91 0.36
C LEU A 203 -19.27 -22.05 0.66
N ALA A 204 -19.13 -23.03 -0.24
CA ALA A 204 -18.19 -24.13 -0.07
C ALA A 204 -16.73 -23.64 -0.02
N ILE A 205 -16.38 -22.62 -0.82
CA ILE A 205 -15.05 -22.01 -0.82
C ILE A 205 -14.77 -21.32 0.53
N TYR A 206 -15.73 -20.56 1.06
CA TYR A 206 -15.54 -19.92 2.38
C TYR A 206 -15.44 -20.94 3.51
N LEU A 207 -16.25 -22.00 3.49
CA LEU A 207 -16.15 -23.08 4.48
C LEU A 207 -14.79 -23.78 4.42
N PHE A 208 -14.25 -24.02 3.22
CA PHE A 208 -12.89 -24.55 3.04
C PHE A 208 -11.83 -23.60 3.61
N GLN A 209 -11.94 -22.28 3.37
CA GLN A 209 -11.03 -21.27 3.92
C GLN A 209 -11.13 -21.13 5.45
N MET A 210 -12.32 -21.28 6.02
CA MET A 210 -12.50 -21.32 7.47
C MET A 210 -11.86 -22.57 8.09
N LEU A 211 -11.98 -23.72 7.41
CA LEU A 211 -11.32 -24.96 7.83
C LEU A 211 -9.80 -24.83 7.77
N SER A 212 -9.25 -24.19 6.73
CA SER A 212 -7.80 -23.98 6.63
C SER A 212 -7.26 -23.07 7.75
N ILE A 213 -8.02 -22.07 8.20
CA ILE A 213 -7.67 -21.25 9.38
C ILE A 213 -7.65 -22.12 10.65
N ALA A 214 -8.66 -22.94 10.88
CA ALA A 214 -8.70 -23.84 12.03
C ALA A 214 -7.53 -24.84 12.03
N LEU A 215 -7.26 -25.43 10.86
CA LEU A 215 -6.11 -26.34 10.66
C LEU A 215 -4.78 -25.64 10.88
N SER A 216 -4.59 -24.43 10.34
CA SER A 216 -3.35 -23.66 10.55
C SER A 216 -3.10 -23.37 12.03
N THR A 217 -4.14 -22.98 12.77
CA THR A 217 -4.06 -22.72 14.22
C THR A 217 -3.69 -23.98 15.00
N TYR A 218 -4.30 -25.11 14.64
CA TYR A 218 -3.98 -26.41 15.24
C TYR A 218 -2.53 -26.83 14.94
N VAL A 219 -2.08 -26.68 13.68
CA VAL A 219 -0.73 -27.02 13.25
C VAL A 219 0.31 -26.17 13.99
N VAL A 220 0.11 -24.87 14.13
CA VAL A 220 1.03 -24.01 14.92
C VAL A 220 1.16 -24.50 16.36
N ASN A 221 0.05 -24.80 17.03
CA ASN A 221 0.08 -25.29 18.41
C ASN A 221 0.74 -26.69 18.53
N SER A 222 0.43 -27.58 17.59
CA SER A 222 0.96 -28.95 17.53
C SER A 222 2.46 -28.96 17.23
N THR A 223 2.92 -28.17 16.26
CA THR A 223 4.34 -28.03 15.90
C THR A 223 5.15 -27.49 17.07
N HIS A 224 4.68 -26.43 17.72
CA HIS A 224 5.35 -25.91 18.92
C HIS A 224 5.41 -26.94 20.05
N SER A 225 4.31 -27.63 20.34
CA SER A 225 4.27 -28.66 21.39
C SER A 225 5.19 -29.85 21.08
N SER A 226 5.39 -30.18 19.80
CA SER A 226 6.34 -31.22 19.35
C SER A 226 7.79 -30.77 19.51
N LEU A 227 8.09 -29.51 19.16
CA LEU A 227 9.42 -28.93 19.30
C LEU A 227 9.83 -28.76 20.76
N LEU A 228 8.91 -28.35 21.64
CA LEU A 228 9.14 -28.30 23.09
C LEU A 228 9.47 -29.69 23.66
N ARG A 229 8.80 -30.74 23.16
CA ARG A 229 9.07 -32.14 23.52
C ARG A 229 10.28 -32.75 22.80
N LYS A 230 11.01 -31.98 21.98
CA LYS A 230 12.16 -32.42 21.17
C LYS A 230 11.84 -33.58 20.22
N GLN A 231 10.58 -33.74 19.83
CA GLN A 231 10.13 -34.79 18.90
C GLN A 231 10.34 -34.41 17.42
N GLY A 232 10.88 -33.22 17.15
CA GLY A 232 11.07 -32.68 15.81
C GLY A 232 9.77 -32.18 15.17
N LEU A 233 9.81 -31.92 13.87
CA LEU A 233 8.65 -31.49 13.08
C LEU A 233 7.85 -32.72 12.61
N PRO A 234 6.58 -32.88 13.01
CA PRO A 234 5.75 -33.97 12.51
C PRO A 234 5.51 -33.84 11.01
N VAL A 235 5.71 -34.94 10.26
CA VAL A 235 5.55 -34.97 8.79
C VAL A 235 4.13 -34.58 8.36
N VAL A 236 3.11 -34.97 9.13
CA VAL A 236 1.71 -34.59 8.86
C VAL A 236 1.53 -33.07 8.92
N ASN A 237 2.10 -32.41 9.93
CA ASN A 237 2.02 -30.96 10.08
C ASN A 237 2.71 -30.25 8.92
N GLN A 238 3.85 -30.78 8.47
CA GLN A 238 4.58 -30.26 7.32
C GLN A 238 3.77 -30.39 6.01
N ILE A 239 3.10 -31.52 5.77
CA ILE A 239 2.23 -31.69 4.59
C ILE A 239 1.07 -30.68 4.65
N VAL A 240 0.45 -30.51 5.82
CA VAL A 240 -0.65 -29.55 6.00
C VAL A 240 -0.18 -28.11 5.80
N SER A 241 1.02 -27.74 6.26
CA SER A 241 1.54 -26.37 6.08
C SER A 241 1.78 -26.05 4.60
N TRP A 242 2.43 -26.95 3.85
CA TRP A 242 2.69 -26.76 2.41
C TRP A 242 1.42 -26.75 1.57
N THR A 243 0.48 -27.65 1.87
CA THR A 243 -0.83 -27.66 1.18
C THR A 243 -1.64 -26.42 1.50
N THR A 244 -1.63 -25.94 2.74
CA THR A 244 -2.27 -24.66 3.13
C THR A 244 -1.65 -23.50 2.36
N LEU A 245 -0.33 -23.45 2.23
CA LEU A 245 0.37 -22.42 1.45
C LEU A 245 -0.06 -22.43 -0.02
N ALA A 246 -0.03 -23.58 -0.69
CA ALA A 246 -0.47 -23.68 -2.08
C ALA A 246 -1.95 -23.31 -2.24
N SER A 247 -2.80 -23.79 -1.34
CA SER A 247 -4.25 -23.53 -1.39
C SER A 247 -4.59 -22.04 -1.19
N SER A 248 -3.80 -21.31 -0.41
CA SER A 248 -4.03 -19.89 -0.12
C SER A 248 -3.90 -18.99 -1.34
N LEU A 249 -3.09 -19.40 -2.33
CA LEU A 249 -2.92 -18.69 -3.60
C LEU A 249 -4.07 -18.96 -4.56
N VAL A 250 -4.58 -20.19 -4.56
CA VAL A 250 -5.59 -20.64 -5.52
C VAL A 250 -7.01 -20.30 -5.07
N ALA A 251 -7.32 -20.46 -3.78
CA ALA A 251 -8.67 -20.30 -3.27
C ALA A 251 -9.29 -18.91 -3.54
N PRO A 252 -8.56 -17.79 -3.39
CA PRO A 252 -9.08 -16.46 -3.71
C PRO A 252 -9.40 -16.25 -5.18
N LEU A 253 -8.77 -16.98 -6.11
CA LEU A 253 -9.04 -16.84 -7.54
C LEU A 253 -10.39 -17.45 -7.91
N LEU A 254 -10.76 -18.54 -7.22
CA LEU A 254 -12.02 -19.26 -7.42
C LEU A 254 -13.24 -18.57 -6.80
N SER A 255 -13.03 -17.58 -5.93
CA SER A 255 -14.12 -16.87 -5.26
C SER A 255 -14.94 -16.01 -6.24
N PRO A 256 -16.11 -15.48 -5.86
CA PRO A 256 -16.89 -14.57 -6.70
C PRO A 256 -16.24 -13.17 -6.81
N THR A 257 -16.54 -12.42 -7.88
CA THR A 257 -15.93 -11.10 -8.18
C THR A 257 -16.54 -9.92 -7.41
N PHE A 258 -17.56 -10.14 -6.58
CA PHE A 258 -18.13 -9.08 -5.72
C PHE A 258 -17.08 -8.56 -4.72
N LEU A 259 -16.98 -7.23 -4.56
CA LEU A 259 -15.92 -6.57 -3.80
C LEU A 259 -15.74 -7.15 -2.39
N PHE A 260 -16.81 -7.13 -1.59
CA PHE A 260 -16.76 -7.60 -0.19
C PHE A 260 -16.38 -9.09 -0.09
N GLN A 261 -16.99 -9.92 -0.93
CA GLN A 261 -16.79 -11.36 -0.96
C GLN A 261 -15.36 -11.72 -1.39
N ARG A 262 -14.86 -11.09 -2.45
CA ARG A 262 -13.48 -11.26 -2.93
C ARG A 262 -12.46 -10.83 -1.87
N LEU A 263 -12.64 -9.66 -1.25
CA LEU A 263 -11.75 -9.18 -0.19
C LEU A 263 -11.76 -10.11 1.03
N LEU A 264 -12.94 -10.58 1.45
CA LEU A 264 -13.05 -11.56 2.53
C LEU A 264 -12.32 -12.86 2.19
N SER A 265 -12.47 -13.36 0.96
CA SER A 265 -11.81 -14.59 0.51
C SER A 265 -10.28 -14.44 0.45
N ILE A 266 -9.78 -13.30 -0.05
CA ILE A 266 -8.34 -12.95 -0.03
C ILE A 266 -7.83 -12.88 1.40
N PHE A 267 -8.56 -12.25 2.31
CA PHE A 267 -8.16 -12.18 3.72
C PHE A 267 -8.10 -13.56 4.37
N LEU A 268 -9.15 -14.38 4.28
CA LEU A 268 -9.21 -15.68 4.97
C LEU A 268 -8.13 -16.64 4.49
N SER A 269 -7.88 -16.67 3.18
CA SER A 269 -6.83 -17.51 2.58
C SER A 269 -5.42 -17.10 3.03
N LEU A 270 -5.08 -15.81 2.94
CA LEU A 270 -3.77 -15.29 3.32
C LEU A 270 -3.55 -15.32 4.84
N MET A 271 -4.63 -15.19 5.62
CA MET A 271 -4.54 -15.29 7.08
C MET A 271 -4.13 -16.69 7.53
N ALA A 272 -4.60 -17.75 6.87
CA ALA A 272 -4.19 -19.13 7.17
C ALA A 272 -2.67 -19.34 6.99
N THR A 273 -2.08 -18.78 5.95
CA THR A 273 -0.62 -18.85 5.75
C THR A 273 0.16 -17.93 6.66
N TYR A 274 -0.36 -16.73 6.93
CA TYR A 274 0.26 -15.80 7.88
C TYR A 274 0.32 -16.40 9.29
N LEU A 275 -0.73 -17.10 9.75
CA LEU A 275 -0.75 -17.81 11.02
C LEU A 275 0.36 -18.87 11.12
N LEU A 276 0.55 -19.68 10.07
CA LEU A 276 1.64 -20.69 10.02
C LEU A 276 3.03 -20.06 10.10
N LEU A 277 3.17 -18.81 9.66
CA LEU A 277 4.41 -18.05 9.63
C LEU A 277 4.57 -17.11 10.84
N SER A 278 3.69 -17.19 11.85
CA SER A 278 3.68 -16.28 13.00
C SER A 278 4.11 -16.98 14.29
N THR A 279 4.89 -16.29 15.12
CA THR A 279 5.36 -16.81 16.43
C THR A 279 4.83 -16.03 17.64
N GLY A 280 4.16 -14.90 17.43
CA GLY A 280 3.71 -14.04 18.52
C GLY A 280 2.58 -13.08 18.15
N TYR A 281 2.62 -11.88 18.76
CA TYR A 281 1.57 -10.85 18.64
C TYR A 281 1.31 -10.38 17.20
N GLU A 282 2.30 -10.51 16.32
CA GLU A 282 2.21 -10.17 14.89
C GLU A 282 1.06 -10.88 14.17
N ALA A 283 0.60 -12.04 14.65
CA ALA A 283 -0.55 -12.75 14.11
C ALA A 283 -1.83 -11.90 14.15
N LEU A 284 -1.95 -10.97 15.09
CA LEU A 284 -3.09 -10.06 15.21
C LEU A 284 -3.03 -8.89 14.22
N PHE A 285 -1.86 -8.61 13.64
CA PHE A 285 -1.66 -7.43 12.80
C PHE A 285 -2.47 -7.47 11.50
N PRO A 286 -2.47 -8.56 10.69
CA PRO A 286 -3.30 -8.60 9.49
C PRO A 286 -4.79 -8.44 9.77
N LEU A 287 -5.25 -8.89 10.95
CA LEU A 287 -6.65 -8.75 11.37
C LEU A 287 -7.01 -7.31 11.70
N ALA A 288 -6.14 -6.58 12.41
CA ALA A 288 -6.30 -5.14 12.63
C ALA A 288 -6.19 -4.34 11.32
N LEU A 289 -5.25 -4.72 10.45
CA LEU A 289 -5.03 -4.09 9.15
C LEU A 289 -6.25 -4.25 8.24
N THR A 290 -6.83 -5.45 8.14
CA THR A 290 -8.03 -5.66 7.31
C THR A 290 -9.26 -4.95 7.86
N ALA A 291 -9.41 -4.85 9.19
CA ALA A 291 -10.45 -4.03 9.80
C ALA A 291 -10.33 -2.55 9.38
N LEU A 292 -9.10 -2.01 9.42
CA LEU A 292 -8.83 -0.64 8.96
C LEU A 292 -9.07 -0.48 7.46
N MET A 293 -8.64 -1.44 6.63
CA MET A 293 -8.87 -1.41 5.19
C MET A 293 -10.36 -1.42 4.84
N PHE A 294 -11.15 -2.23 5.54
CA PHE A 294 -12.60 -2.24 5.36
C PHE A 294 -13.26 -0.95 5.85
N ALA A 295 -12.80 -0.40 6.99
CA ALA A 295 -13.24 0.90 7.47
C ALA A 295 -12.91 2.01 6.47
N TRP A 296 -11.74 1.96 5.82
CA TRP A 296 -11.32 2.90 4.79
C TRP A 296 -12.29 2.90 3.60
N ILE A 297 -12.59 1.73 3.03
CA ILE A 297 -13.51 1.61 1.89
C ILE A 297 -14.89 2.20 2.24
N ASN A 298 -15.43 1.88 3.43
CA ASN A 298 -16.72 2.41 3.88
C ASN A 298 -16.68 3.93 4.07
N MET A 299 -15.60 4.47 4.64
CA MET A 299 -15.41 5.90 4.81
C MET A 299 -15.40 6.63 3.46
N GLU A 300 -14.69 6.09 2.47
CA GLU A 300 -14.66 6.68 1.13
C GLU A 300 -16.04 6.66 0.47
N GLN A 301 -16.81 5.58 0.61
CA GLN A 301 -18.18 5.52 0.10
C GLN A 301 -19.09 6.58 0.72
N GLU A 302 -19.03 6.78 2.05
CA GLU A 302 -19.81 7.82 2.73
C GLU A 302 -19.40 9.24 2.28
N THR A 303 -18.10 9.49 2.06
CA THR A 303 -17.63 10.79 1.54
C THR A 303 -18.16 11.08 0.13
N GLN A 304 -18.32 10.06 -0.71
CA GLN A 304 -18.88 10.23 -2.04
C GLN A 304 -20.39 10.47 -2.00
N HIS A 305 -21.10 9.75 -1.13
CA HIS A 305 -22.54 9.95 -0.92
C HIS A 305 -22.84 11.38 -0.44
N LEU A 306 -22.00 11.94 0.44
CA LEU A 306 -22.07 13.31 0.90
C LEU A 306 -21.96 14.36 -0.22
N ARG A 307 -21.19 14.07 -1.27
CA ARG A 307 -21.00 14.98 -2.42
C ARG A 307 -22.10 14.88 -3.48
N GLY A 308 -23.10 14.03 -3.30
CA GLY A 308 -24.23 13.91 -4.23
C GLY A 308 -23.91 13.20 -5.55
N VAL A 309 -22.73 12.60 -5.71
CA VAL A 309 -22.29 11.92 -6.95
C VAL A 309 -22.79 10.45 -7.00
N SER A 310 -23.95 10.14 -6.43
CA SER A 310 -24.27 8.74 -6.06
C SER A 310 -24.49 7.81 -7.26
N LEU A 311 -23.69 6.74 -7.32
CA LEU A 311 -24.20 5.41 -7.65
C LEU A 311 -24.70 4.79 -6.34
N LYS A 312 -26.02 4.55 -6.23
CA LYS A 312 -26.71 3.93 -5.07
C LYS A 312 -26.41 2.42 -4.93
N SER A 313 -25.19 1.94 -5.18
CA SER A 313 -24.89 0.51 -5.03
C SER A 313 -24.28 0.20 -3.67
N LYS A 314 -24.93 -0.73 -2.93
CA LYS A 314 -24.32 -1.33 -1.73
C LYS A 314 -23.01 -2.00 -2.14
N LEU A 315 -21.99 -1.96 -1.26
CA LEU A 315 -20.66 -2.58 -1.43
C LEU A 315 -20.73 -4.08 -1.83
N THR A 316 -21.84 -4.75 -1.51
CA THR A 316 -22.14 -6.14 -1.87
C THR A 316 -22.53 -6.36 -3.34
N VAL A 317 -22.91 -5.31 -4.08
CA VAL A 317 -23.40 -5.39 -5.47
C VAL A 317 -22.31 -4.99 -6.48
N LEU A 318 -21.30 -4.24 -6.03
CA LEU A 318 -20.16 -3.85 -6.86
C LEU A 318 -19.26 -5.06 -7.11
N SER A 319 -18.86 -5.25 -8.38
CA SER A 319 -17.95 -6.31 -8.80
C SER A 319 -16.66 -5.73 -9.35
N PHE A 320 -15.53 -6.39 -9.07
CA PHE A 320 -14.24 -6.09 -9.68
C PHE A 320 -14.24 -6.28 -11.20
N SER A 321 -15.15 -7.13 -11.70
CA SER A 321 -15.31 -7.42 -13.13
C SER A 321 -16.18 -6.41 -13.88
N TYR A 322 -16.78 -5.43 -13.18
CA TYR A 322 -17.48 -4.34 -13.85
C TYR A 322 -16.43 -3.41 -14.45
N SER A 323 -16.05 -3.67 -15.70
CA SER A 323 -15.32 -2.72 -16.52
C SER A 323 -16.23 -1.51 -16.70
N THR A 324 -16.03 -0.48 -15.89
CA THR A 324 -16.57 0.84 -16.23
C THR A 324 -16.04 1.17 -17.61
N ASP A 325 -16.94 1.32 -18.59
CA ASP A 325 -16.57 1.82 -19.91
C ASP A 325 -15.67 3.05 -19.73
N ILE A 326 -14.58 3.09 -20.49
CA ILE A 326 -13.49 4.08 -20.44
C ILE A 326 -14.00 5.54 -20.51
N THR A 327 -15.28 5.74 -20.83
CA THR A 327 -15.98 7.00 -21.00
C THR A 327 -16.55 7.61 -19.71
N GLN A 328 -16.52 6.94 -18.55
CA GLN A 328 -17.11 7.44 -17.28
C GLN A 328 -16.11 7.73 -16.15
N PHE A 329 -14.80 7.87 -16.44
CA PHE A 329 -13.86 8.26 -15.39
C PHE A 329 -14.10 9.70 -14.93
N ARG A 330 -14.21 9.89 -13.61
CA ARG A 330 -14.32 11.21 -12.99
C ARG A 330 -12.97 11.95 -13.07
N GLN A 331 -13.02 13.28 -13.19
CA GLN A 331 -11.85 14.16 -13.05
C GLN A 331 -11.22 14.08 -11.65
N LEU A 332 -9.89 14.24 -11.57
CA LEU A 332 -9.15 14.25 -10.31
C LEU A 332 -9.60 15.39 -9.39
N HIS A 333 -9.75 15.08 -8.10
CA HIS A 333 -9.95 16.03 -7.02
C HIS A 333 -8.87 15.93 -5.95
N LEU A 334 -8.78 16.93 -5.07
CA LEU A 334 -7.85 16.95 -3.93
C LEU A 334 -8.01 15.73 -3.00
N ASP A 335 -9.21 15.15 -2.92
CA ASP A 335 -9.45 13.91 -2.15
C ASP A 335 -8.65 12.73 -2.70
N ASP A 336 -8.33 12.72 -4.00
CA ASP A 336 -7.63 11.62 -4.63
C ASP A 336 -6.15 11.65 -4.26
N ILE A 337 -5.59 12.84 -4.03
CA ILE A 337 -4.25 13.00 -3.43
C ILE A 337 -4.23 12.43 -2.00
N ARG A 338 -5.28 12.70 -1.21
CA ARG A 338 -5.42 12.12 0.14
C ARG A 338 -5.53 10.59 0.08
N ARG A 339 -6.28 10.02 -0.86
CA ARG A 339 -6.40 8.57 -1.05
C ARG A 339 -5.06 7.93 -1.41
N SER A 340 -4.32 8.52 -2.34
CA SER A 340 -2.96 8.07 -2.69
C SER A 340 -2.00 8.18 -1.50
N PHE A 341 -2.10 9.24 -0.71
CA PHE A 341 -1.30 9.40 0.51
C PHE A 341 -1.64 8.33 1.56
N PHE A 342 -2.93 8.05 1.80
CA PHE A 342 -3.37 6.97 2.68
C PHE A 342 -2.85 5.61 2.20
N PHE A 343 -2.87 5.35 0.89
CA PHE A 343 -2.30 4.14 0.31
C PHE A 343 -0.80 4.00 0.62
N VAL A 344 0.01 5.02 0.32
CA VAL A 344 1.46 5.00 0.60
C VAL A 344 1.72 4.78 2.09
N PHE A 345 1.00 5.51 2.95
CA PHE A 345 1.12 5.36 4.40
C PHE A 345 0.76 3.95 4.86
N PHE A 346 -0.33 3.36 4.37
CA PHE A 346 -0.74 2.00 4.76
C PHE A 346 0.20 0.93 4.23
N ILE A 347 0.82 1.11 3.07
CA ILE A 347 1.88 0.23 2.57
C ILE A 347 3.10 0.27 3.49
N LEU A 348 3.52 1.46 3.93
CA LEU A 348 4.62 1.58 4.89
C LEU A 348 4.26 1.06 6.28
N ALA A 349 3.02 1.28 6.73
CA ALA A 349 2.53 0.68 7.97
C ALA A 349 2.46 -0.84 7.90
N ALA A 350 2.08 -1.41 6.75
CA ALA A 350 2.11 -2.85 6.48
C ALA A 350 3.54 -3.42 6.51
N PHE A 351 4.53 -2.64 6.07
CA PHE A 351 5.94 -3.02 6.11
C PHE A 351 6.53 -2.94 7.53
N PHE A 352 6.43 -1.79 8.19
CA PHE A 352 7.11 -1.53 9.47
C PHE A 352 6.28 -1.88 10.72
N GLY A 353 4.99 -2.19 10.56
CA GLY A 353 4.04 -2.36 11.67
C GLY A 353 4.40 -3.50 12.61
N THR A 354 4.92 -4.62 12.09
CA THR A 354 5.30 -5.79 12.90
C THR A 354 6.81 -6.00 12.98
N GLY A 355 7.59 -5.53 12.00
CA GLY A 355 9.03 -5.80 11.92
C GLY A 355 9.88 -4.55 11.77
N ASN A 356 11.12 -4.61 12.26
CA ASN A 356 12.18 -3.71 11.79
C ASN A 356 12.94 -4.41 10.66
N ILE A 357 12.36 -4.43 9.46
CA ILE A 357 12.86 -5.19 8.30
C ILE A 357 14.18 -4.59 7.76
N ALA A 358 14.60 -3.42 8.24
CA ALA A 358 15.90 -2.82 7.93
C ALA A 358 17.07 -3.77 8.23
N SER A 359 16.90 -4.76 9.10
CA SER A 359 17.80 -5.90 9.24
C SER A 359 17.06 -7.20 8.93
N VAL A 360 17.22 -7.76 7.73
CA VAL A 360 16.79 -9.15 7.42
C VAL A 360 17.33 -10.15 8.46
N ASN A 361 18.44 -9.79 9.13
CA ASN A 361 19.05 -10.52 10.24
C ASN A 361 18.20 -10.59 11.53
N SER A 362 17.15 -9.80 11.69
CA SER A 362 16.29 -9.84 12.88
C SER A 362 15.12 -10.83 12.76
N PHE A 363 14.95 -11.48 11.60
CA PHE A 363 13.90 -12.48 11.45
C PHE A 363 14.27 -13.78 12.16
N ASP A 364 13.46 -14.13 13.16
CA ASP A 364 13.59 -15.35 13.92
C ASP A 364 13.31 -16.58 13.03
N PRO A 365 14.29 -17.51 12.87
CA PRO A 365 14.07 -18.76 12.14
C PRO A 365 12.88 -19.59 12.62
N ALA A 366 12.46 -19.41 13.89
CA ALA A 366 11.33 -20.13 14.44
C ALA A 366 10.02 -19.87 13.70
N SER A 367 9.88 -18.75 12.99
CA SER A 367 8.67 -18.44 12.23
C SER A 367 8.44 -19.35 11.03
N VAL A 368 9.45 -20.11 10.61
CA VAL A 368 9.35 -21.01 9.44
C VAL A 368 9.25 -22.48 9.86
N TYR A 369 9.33 -22.78 11.16
CA TYR A 369 9.38 -24.16 11.66
C TYR A 369 8.13 -24.99 11.40
N CYS A 370 6.99 -24.38 11.09
CA CYS A 370 5.83 -25.12 10.60
C CYS A 370 6.10 -25.84 9.26
N PHE A 371 7.05 -25.34 8.45
CA PHE A 371 7.38 -25.87 7.12
C PHE A 371 8.67 -26.70 7.11
N LEU A 372 9.70 -26.23 7.78
CA LEU A 372 11.02 -26.84 7.78
C LEU A 372 11.84 -26.41 8.99
N THR A 373 12.56 -27.35 9.57
CA THR A 373 13.47 -27.12 10.71
C THR A 373 14.94 -27.16 10.29
N VAL A 374 15.25 -27.77 9.14
CA VAL A 374 16.60 -27.82 8.57
C VAL A 374 16.91 -26.48 7.90
N PHE A 375 18.03 -25.86 8.27
CA PHE A 375 18.43 -24.58 7.73
C PHE A 375 18.59 -24.64 6.20
N SER A 376 17.78 -23.86 5.49
CA SER A 376 17.87 -23.69 4.04
C SER A 376 17.65 -22.20 3.72
N PRO A 377 18.71 -21.41 3.49
CA PRO A 377 18.64 -19.96 3.49
C PRO A 377 17.69 -19.41 2.42
N PHE A 378 17.67 -20.03 1.23
CA PHE A 378 16.82 -19.58 0.13
C PHE A 378 15.33 -19.87 0.36
N LEU A 379 14.98 -21.09 0.82
CA LEU A 379 13.59 -21.44 1.09
C LEU A 379 13.06 -20.69 2.31
N MET A 380 13.84 -20.62 3.38
CA MET A 380 13.48 -19.89 4.59
C MET A 380 13.34 -18.38 4.31
N GLY A 381 14.30 -17.80 3.58
CA GLY A 381 14.21 -16.42 3.12
C GLY A 381 13.00 -16.17 2.22
N GLY A 382 12.67 -17.09 1.31
CA GLY A 382 11.47 -17.02 0.47
C GLY A 382 10.17 -17.02 1.27
N LEU A 383 10.06 -17.87 2.30
CA LEU A 383 8.88 -17.93 3.18
C LEU A 383 8.73 -16.66 4.04
N LEU A 384 9.85 -16.09 4.50
CA LEU A 384 9.86 -14.80 5.19
C LEU A 384 9.46 -13.65 4.27
N MET A 385 9.95 -13.63 3.04
CA MET A 385 9.52 -12.65 2.03
C MET A 385 8.03 -12.80 1.72
N TRP A 386 7.52 -14.02 1.64
CA TRP A 386 6.08 -14.27 1.48
C TRP A 386 5.26 -13.70 2.64
N LYS A 387 5.72 -13.89 3.88
CA LYS A 387 5.09 -13.31 5.08
C LYS A 387 5.00 -11.77 4.98
N ILE A 388 6.07 -11.11 4.52
CA ILE A 388 6.12 -9.66 4.34
C ILE A 388 5.13 -9.23 3.25
N VAL A 389 5.01 -9.97 2.15
CA VAL A 389 4.14 -9.61 1.02
C VAL A 389 2.64 -9.67 1.38
N ILE A 390 2.22 -10.53 2.31
CA ILE A 390 0.79 -10.71 2.66
C ILE A 390 0.10 -9.38 3.05
N PRO A 391 0.58 -8.60 4.04
CA PRO A 391 0.03 -7.28 4.35
C PRO A 391 -0.04 -6.30 3.16
N PHE A 392 0.95 -6.32 2.26
CA PHE A 392 0.96 -5.46 1.07
C PHE A 392 -0.18 -5.83 0.13
N VAL A 393 -0.38 -7.12 -0.13
CA VAL A 393 -1.49 -7.61 -0.96
C VAL A 393 -2.83 -7.16 -0.38
N LEU A 394 -3.02 -7.23 0.94
CA LEU A 394 -4.26 -6.78 1.59
C LEU A 394 -4.51 -5.27 1.38
N VAL A 395 -3.48 -4.43 1.53
CA VAL A 395 -3.58 -2.98 1.31
C VAL A 395 -3.81 -2.65 -0.17
N SER A 396 -3.11 -3.32 -1.09
CA SER A 396 -3.29 -3.14 -2.54
C SER A 396 -4.69 -3.54 -2.99
N CYS A 397 -5.23 -4.66 -2.51
CA CYS A 397 -6.60 -5.06 -2.82
C CYS A 397 -7.64 -4.07 -2.27
N ALA A 398 -7.41 -3.50 -1.09
CA ALA A 398 -8.27 -2.47 -0.52
C ALA A 398 -8.20 -1.17 -1.34
N PHE A 399 -7.01 -0.78 -1.81
CA PHE A 399 -6.84 0.38 -2.67
C PHE A 399 -7.56 0.23 -4.01
N GLU A 400 -7.46 -0.93 -4.65
CA GLU A 400 -8.25 -1.25 -5.86
C GLU A 400 -9.75 -1.19 -5.58
N ALA A 401 -10.20 -1.67 -4.41
CA ALA A 401 -11.61 -1.53 -4.01
C ALA A 401 -12.02 -0.06 -3.81
N VAL A 402 -11.17 0.77 -3.20
CA VAL A 402 -11.39 2.23 -3.12
C VAL A 402 -11.44 2.83 -4.52
N GLN A 403 -10.58 2.40 -5.43
CA GLN A 403 -10.58 2.91 -6.79
C GLN A 403 -11.88 2.56 -7.54
N VAL A 404 -12.30 1.29 -7.50
CA VAL A 404 -13.53 0.82 -8.16
C VAL A 404 -14.76 1.50 -7.56
N THR A 405 -14.82 1.63 -6.23
CA THR A 405 -15.94 2.33 -5.57
C THR A 405 -15.96 3.80 -5.93
N THR A 406 -14.80 4.41 -6.17
CA THR A 406 -14.71 5.85 -6.44
C THR A 406 -14.69 6.25 -7.92
N GLN A 407 -14.69 5.27 -8.84
CA GLN A 407 -14.65 5.44 -10.30
C GLN A 407 -13.45 6.29 -10.80
N LEU A 408 -12.30 6.11 -10.15
CA LEU A 408 -11.06 6.79 -10.53
C LEU A 408 -10.27 5.98 -11.57
N SER A 409 -9.47 6.67 -12.39
CA SER A 409 -8.57 6.02 -13.33
C SER A 409 -7.29 5.52 -12.64
N SER A 410 -6.94 4.24 -12.83
CA SER A 410 -5.78 3.61 -12.18
C SER A 410 -4.49 4.35 -12.51
N LYS A 411 -4.36 4.77 -13.78
CA LYS A 411 -3.18 5.47 -14.29
C LYS A 411 -2.87 6.72 -13.46
N SER A 412 -3.88 7.48 -13.10
CA SER A 412 -3.74 8.78 -12.47
C SER A 412 -3.39 8.66 -11.01
N LEU A 413 -4.07 7.75 -10.31
CA LEU A 413 -3.73 7.40 -8.92
C LEU A 413 -2.31 6.83 -8.80
N PHE A 414 -1.92 5.96 -9.74
CA PHE A 414 -0.57 5.42 -9.79
C PHE A 414 0.48 6.51 -9.99
N LEU A 415 0.25 7.48 -10.88
CA LEU A 415 1.16 8.61 -11.08
C LEU A 415 1.28 9.47 -9.81
N ILE A 416 0.19 9.69 -9.06
CA ILE A 416 0.25 10.43 -7.78
C ILE A 416 1.07 9.65 -6.74
N VAL A 417 0.83 8.34 -6.61
CA VAL A 417 1.60 7.47 -5.71
C VAL A 417 3.09 7.48 -6.07
N LEU A 418 3.40 7.46 -7.36
CA LEU A 418 4.77 7.56 -7.87
C LEU A 418 5.42 8.89 -7.47
N VAL A 419 4.72 10.02 -7.63
CA VAL A 419 5.23 11.33 -7.20
C VAL A 419 5.53 11.36 -5.69
N ILE A 420 4.63 10.85 -4.86
CA ILE A 420 4.83 10.81 -3.40
C ILE A 420 6.06 9.95 -3.05
N SER A 421 6.19 8.79 -3.69
CA SER A 421 7.30 7.85 -3.46
C SER A 421 8.63 8.43 -3.93
N ASP A 422 8.63 9.14 -5.05
CA ASP A 422 9.79 9.83 -5.58
C ASP A 422 10.22 10.99 -4.68
N ILE A 423 9.31 11.81 -4.16
CA ILE A 423 9.65 12.86 -3.20
C ILE A 423 10.30 12.26 -1.95
N MET A 424 9.78 11.13 -1.46
CA MET A 424 10.39 10.39 -0.35
C MET A 424 11.80 9.88 -0.70
N ALA A 425 12.00 9.33 -1.90
CA ALA A 425 13.32 8.87 -2.35
C ALA A 425 14.33 10.03 -2.47
N LEU A 426 13.91 11.21 -2.94
CA LEU A 426 14.73 12.41 -2.93
C LEU A 426 15.22 12.76 -1.53
N HIS A 427 14.34 12.70 -0.54
CA HIS A 427 14.71 12.96 0.85
C HIS A 427 15.79 11.97 1.32
N PHE A 428 15.65 10.68 1.01
CA PHE A 428 16.68 9.69 1.33
C PHE A 428 17.99 9.97 0.61
N PHE A 429 17.98 10.38 -0.65
CA PHE A 429 19.21 10.74 -1.36
C PHE A 429 19.95 11.90 -0.71
N PHE A 430 19.25 12.90 -0.18
CA PHE A 430 19.88 13.99 0.57
C PHE A 430 20.43 13.58 1.94
N LEU A 431 19.95 12.45 2.49
CA LEU A 431 20.45 11.90 3.75
C LEU A 431 21.62 10.92 3.59
N VAL A 432 21.96 10.53 2.34
CA VAL A 432 23.12 9.66 2.07
C VAL A 432 24.40 10.39 2.49
N LYS A 433 25.26 9.66 3.22
CA LYS A 433 26.57 10.13 3.65
C LYS A 433 27.63 9.24 3.03
N ASP A 434 28.71 9.84 2.52
CA ASP A 434 29.84 9.13 1.93
C ASP A 434 30.85 8.64 3.00
N TYR A 435 30.52 8.77 4.28
CA TYR A 435 31.35 8.40 5.43
C TYR A 435 30.53 7.69 6.50
N GLY A 436 31.12 6.68 7.15
CA GLY A 436 30.49 5.90 8.22
C GLY A 436 31.17 4.55 8.45
N SER A 437 30.89 3.92 9.58
CA SER A 437 31.31 2.53 9.84
C SER A 437 30.29 1.55 9.25
N TRP A 438 30.74 0.40 8.76
CA TRP A 438 29.85 -0.72 8.39
C TRP A 438 28.93 -1.14 9.55
N LEU A 439 29.37 -0.91 10.79
CA LEU A 439 28.63 -1.18 12.02
C LEU A 439 27.47 -0.19 12.25
N ASP A 440 27.52 0.99 11.62
CA ASP A 440 26.48 2.02 11.69
C ASP A 440 25.34 1.78 10.67
N ILE A 441 25.50 0.80 9.78
CA ILE A 441 24.51 0.47 8.75
C ILE A 441 23.36 -0.30 9.41
N GLY A 442 22.19 0.34 9.53
CA GLY A 442 20.97 -0.26 10.06
C GLY A 442 20.81 -0.24 11.59
N THR A 443 21.67 0.47 12.32
CA THR A 443 21.68 0.53 13.79
C THR A 443 21.16 1.85 14.40
N ARG A 444 20.61 2.76 13.58
CA ARG A 444 20.02 4.03 14.06
C ARG A 444 18.51 4.02 14.00
#